data_AF-A0A8J4X4C5-F1
#
_entry.id   AF-A0A8J4X4C5-F1
#
_cell.length_a   1.000
_cell.length_b   1.000
_cell.length_c   1.000
_cell.angle_alpha   90.00
_cell.angle_beta   90.00
_cell.angle_gamma   90.00
#
_symmetry.space_group_name_H-M   'P 1'
#
loop_
_entity.id
_entity.type
_entity.pdbx_description
1 polymer ?
#
loop_
_entity_poly.entity_id
_entity_poly.type
_entity_poly.pdbx_seq_one_letter_code
_entity_poly.pdbx_strand_id
1 'polypeptide(L)'
;MADDYYAWRNENYPVRSSDAGLHTWDDRLTDYSPAKIAERAQHVHSLLEKVRAMKTDNWPKNDRIDWILFRAQLENVDFANRVLKFERTNPQVYIRECTDAIFSLLKRNTIRPGNGRWLRRRASNKCRRC
;
A
#
# COMPACT_ATOMS: atom_id res chain seq x y z
N MET A 1 1.29 -13.53 -9.53
CA MET A 1 1.86 -12.20 -9.90
C MET A 1 1.03 -11.04 -9.36
N ALA A 2 -0.25 -10.91 -9.75
CA ALA A 2 -1.11 -9.87 -9.19
C ALA A 2 -1.33 -10.05 -7.70
N ASP A 3 -1.68 -11.28 -7.26
CA ASP A 3 -1.84 -11.60 -5.84
C ASP A 3 -0.57 -11.35 -5.04
N ASP A 4 0.58 -11.77 -5.55
CA ASP A 4 1.88 -11.54 -4.91
C ASP A 4 2.17 -10.03 -4.76
N TYR A 5 1.87 -9.23 -5.79
CA TYR A 5 2.00 -7.78 -5.73
C TYR A 5 1.07 -7.17 -4.68
N TYR A 6 -0.19 -7.61 -4.63
CA TYR A 6 -1.13 -7.09 -3.63
C TYR A 6 -0.74 -7.50 -2.21
N ALA A 7 -0.27 -8.72 -2.00
CA ALA A 7 0.26 -9.18 -0.73
C ALA A 7 1.47 -8.33 -0.30
N TRP A 8 2.45 -8.18 -1.20
CA TRP A 8 3.64 -7.35 -0.97
C TRP A 8 3.28 -5.87 -0.70
N ARG A 9 2.38 -5.29 -1.51
CA ARG A 9 1.92 -3.91 -1.34
C ARG A 9 1.25 -3.74 0.00
N ASN A 10 0.41 -4.69 0.40
CA ASN A 10 -0.32 -4.59 1.64
C ASN A 10 0.61 -4.66 2.87
N GLU A 11 1.66 -5.47 2.80
CA GLU A 11 2.70 -5.50 3.83
C GLU A 11 3.54 -4.21 3.86
N ASN A 12 3.89 -3.66 2.70
CA ASN A 12 4.74 -2.47 2.58
C ASN A 12 4.01 -1.16 2.86
N TYR A 13 2.68 -1.15 2.77
CA TYR A 13 1.83 0.00 3.08
C TYR A 13 0.78 -0.39 4.13
N PRO A 14 1.20 -0.69 5.38
CA PRO A 14 0.33 -1.28 6.40
C PRO A 14 -0.87 -0.39 6.75
N VAL A 15 -0.69 0.93 6.78
CA VAL A 15 -1.80 1.88 7.04
C VAL A 15 -2.86 1.83 5.95
N ARG A 16 -2.42 1.78 4.68
CA ARG A 16 -3.34 1.63 3.55
C ARG A 16 -4.10 0.31 3.61
N SER A 17 -3.44 -0.77 4.03
CA SER A 17 -4.08 -2.07 4.24
C SER A 17 -5.14 -2.01 5.33
N SER A 18 -4.82 -1.40 6.47
CA SER A 18 -5.78 -1.18 7.55
C SER A 18 -6.96 -0.32 7.09
N ASP A 19 -6.72 0.72 6.30
CA ASP A 19 -7.79 1.58 5.76
C ASP A 19 -8.70 0.83 4.79
N ALA A 20 -8.16 -0.15 4.06
CA ALA A 20 -8.92 -1.08 3.23
C ALA A 20 -9.57 -2.24 4.02
N GLY A 21 -9.50 -2.24 5.36
CA GLY A 21 -10.09 -3.24 6.24
C GLY A 21 -9.21 -4.47 6.53
N LEU A 22 -7.99 -4.52 5.98
CA LEU A 22 -7.03 -5.60 6.24
C LEU A 22 -6.12 -5.25 7.44
N HIS A 23 -6.53 -5.69 8.62
CA HIS A 23 -5.94 -5.33 9.91
C HIS A 23 -4.78 -6.23 10.40
N THR A 24 -3.99 -6.76 9.47
CA THR A 24 -2.88 -7.70 9.76
C THR A 24 -1.68 -6.99 10.40
N TRP A 25 -1.32 -5.79 9.92
CA TRP A 25 -0.11 -5.04 10.33
C TRP A 25 -0.42 -3.70 11.02
N ASP A 26 -1.51 -3.61 11.78
CA ASP A 26 -1.90 -2.37 12.48
C ASP A 26 -0.91 -1.92 13.59
N ASP A 27 0.18 -2.63 13.83
CA ASP A 27 1.26 -2.22 14.71
C ASP A 27 2.44 -1.58 13.96
N ARG A 28 2.37 -1.53 12.62
CA ARG A 28 3.40 -0.99 11.73
C ARG A 28 2.94 0.29 11.03
N LEU A 29 3.92 1.10 10.66
CA LEU A 29 3.81 2.22 9.72
C LEU A 29 4.69 1.92 8.50
N THR A 30 4.38 2.57 7.38
CA THR A 30 5.23 2.56 6.19
C THR A 30 6.59 3.17 6.52
N ASP A 31 7.67 2.51 6.12
CA ASP A 31 9.03 3.04 6.27
C ASP A 31 9.34 3.98 5.10
N TYR A 32 9.39 5.29 5.37
CA TYR A 32 9.73 6.32 4.38
C TYR A 32 11.20 6.73 4.41
N SER A 33 12.11 5.89 4.94
CA SER A 33 13.54 6.11 4.75
C SER A 33 13.91 6.06 3.25
N PRO A 34 14.92 6.83 2.81
CA PRO A 34 15.30 6.88 1.39
C PRO A 34 15.59 5.50 0.78
N ALA A 35 16.22 4.61 1.54
CA ALA A 35 16.53 3.24 1.11
C ALA A 35 15.26 2.43 0.83
N LYS A 36 14.26 2.49 1.74
CA LYS A 36 13.01 1.76 1.58
C LYS A 36 12.12 2.33 0.47
N ILE A 37 12.14 3.65 0.26
CA ILE A 37 11.48 4.27 -0.90
C ILE A 37 12.09 3.74 -2.20
N ALA A 38 13.43 3.74 -2.30
CA ALA A 38 14.13 3.27 -3.49
C ALA A 38 13.87 1.77 -3.76
N GLU A 39 13.91 0.93 -2.72
CA GLU A 39 13.60 -0.50 -2.79
C GLU A 39 12.20 -0.75 -3.34
N ARG A 40 11.18 -0.05 -2.82
CA ARG A 40 9.79 -0.18 -3.29
C ARG A 40 9.63 0.30 -4.74
N ALA A 41 10.27 1.41 -5.10
CA ALA A 41 10.24 1.92 -6.47
C ALA A 41 10.85 0.91 -7.45
N GLN A 42 12.00 0.33 -7.10
CA GLN A 42 12.67 -0.68 -7.92
C GLN A 42 11.83 -1.97 -8.05
N HIS A 43 11.18 -2.41 -6.98
CA HIS A 43 10.28 -3.56 -7.01
C HIS A 43 9.14 -3.37 -8.02
N VAL A 44 8.44 -2.23 -7.95
CA VAL A 44 7.32 -1.92 -8.86
C VAL A 44 7.81 -1.81 -10.30
N HIS A 45 8.92 -1.12 -10.53
CA HIS A 45 9.49 -0.96 -11.87
C HIS A 45 9.85 -2.31 -12.50
N SER A 46 10.55 -3.17 -11.74
CA SER A 46 10.97 -4.50 -12.20
C SER A 46 9.77 -5.41 -12.49
N LEU A 47 8.71 -5.31 -11.70
CA LEU A 47 7.47 -6.05 -11.93
C LEU A 47 6.75 -5.53 -13.19
N LEU A 48 6.67 -4.22 -13.37
CA LEU A 48 6.02 -3.60 -14.52
C LEU A 48 6.68 -4.03 -15.84
N GLU A 49 8.01 -4.07 -15.89
CA GLU A 49 8.73 -4.53 -17.09
C GLU A 49 8.41 -5.99 -17.42
N LYS A 50 8.29 -6.86 -16.41
CA LYS A 50 7.83 -8.25 -16.62
C LYS A 50 6.41 -8.31 -17.16
N VAL A 51 5.49 -7.49 -16.63
CA VAL A 51 4.09 -7.44 -17.07
C VAL A 51 3.98 -6.91 -18.51
N ARG A 52 4.79 -5.92 -18.90
CA ARG A 52 4.87 -5.39 -20.27
C ARG A 52 5.40 -6.39 -21.28
N ALA A 53 6.33 -7.25 -20.88
CA ALA A 53 6.92 -8.25 -21.76
C ALA A 53 5.99 -9.44 -22.05
N MET A 54 4.87 -9.59 -21.35
CA MET A 54 3.94 -10.71 -21.54
C MET A 54 3.26 -10.67 -22.91
N LYS A 55 3.14 -11.83 -23.53
CA LYS A 55 2.37 -12.03 -24.77
C LYS A 55 0.96 -12.49 -24.41
N THR A 56 0.00 -11.59 -24.52
CA THR A 56 -1.40 -11.82 -24.10
C THR A 56 -2.37 -11.97 -25.26
N ASP A 57 -1.88 -12.03 -26.50
CA ASP A 57 -2.72 -11.99 -27.71
C ASP A 57 -3.70 -13.17 -27.78
N ASN A 58 -3.27 -14.33 -27.29
CA ASN A 58 -4.04 -15.57 -27.30
C ASN A 58 -4.85 -15.81 -26.01
N TRP A 59 -4.90 -14.84 -25.09
CA TRP A 59 -5.61 -15.00 -23.83
C TRP A 59 -7.12 -14.80 -23.98
N PRO A 60 -7.94 -15.45 -23.14
CA PRO A 60 -9.36 -15.15 -23.01
C PRO A 60 -9.60 -13.66 -22.72
N LYS A 61 -10.77 -13.14 -23.15
CA LYS A 61 -11.12 -11.73 -23.01
C LYS A 61 -10.96 -11.20 -21.58
N ASN A 62 -11.47 -11.93 -20.59
CA ASN A 62 -11.42 -11.51 -19.18
C ASN A 62 -9.98 -11.39 -18.69
N ASP A 63 -9.15 -12.40 -18.95
CA ASP A 63 -7.74 -12.40 -18.55
C ASP A 63 -6.96 -11.26 -19.22
N ARG A 64 -7.29 -10.90 -20.47
CA ARG A 64 -6.71 -9.72 -21.14
C ARG A 64 -7.12 -8.42 -20.45
N ILE A 65 -8.38 -8.30 -20.03
CA ILE A 65 -8.87 -7.13 -19.29
C ILE A 65 -8.14 -7.03 -17.95
N ASP A 66 -8.05 -8.13 -17.20
CA ASP A 66 -7.37 -8.17 -15.91
C ASP A 66 -5.89 -7.79 -16.05
N TRP A 67 -5.22 -8.28 -17.10
CA TRP A 67 -3.86 -7.87 -17.41
C TRP A 67 -3.73 -6.38 -17.72
N ILE A 68 -4.61 -5.81 -18.54
CA ILE A 68 -4.60 -4.36 -18.85
C ILE A 68 -4.80 -3.54 -17.58
N LEU A 69 -5.76 -3.91 -16.73
CA LEU A 69 -6.05 -3.23 -15.47
C LEU A 69 -4.85 -3.31 -14.52
N PHE A 70 -4.26 -4.50 -14.37
CA PHE A 70 -3.10 -4.69 -13.52
C PHE A 70 -1.89 -3.89 -14.01
N ARG A 71 -1.62 -3.90 -15.32
CA ARG A 71 -0.56 -3.09 -15.93
C ARG A 71 -0.78 -1.61 -15.67
N ALA A 72 -1.98 -1.09 -15.94
CA ALA A 72 -2.31 0.31 -15.74
C ALA A 72 -2.12 0.76 -14.28
N GLN A 73 -2.47 -0.10 -13.31
CA GLN A 73 -2.22 0.18 -11.89
C GLN A 73 -0.71 0.28 -11.58
N LEU A 74 0.11 -0.64 -12.09
CA LEU A 74 1.56 -0.59 -11.90
C LEU A 74 2.19 0.63 -12.60
N GLU A 75 1.71 0.99 -13.79
CA GLU A 75 2.16 2.18 -14.53
C GLU A 75 1.89 3.46 -13.75
N ASN A 76 0.74 3.56 -13.11
CA ASN A 76 0.41 4.70 -12.24
C ASN A 76 1.38 4.81 -11.05
N VAL A 77 1.67 3.70 -10.37
CA VAL A 77 2.59 3.70 -9.22
C VAL A 77 4.03 3.99 -9.67
N ASP A 78 4.49 3.38 -10.75
CA ASP A 78 5.83 3.63 -11.31
C ASP A 78 6.00 5.09 -11.78
N PHE A 79 4.96 5.67 -12.40
CA PHE A 79 4.92 7.08 -12.75
C PHE A 79 5.00 7.99 -11.51
N ALA A 80 4.20 7.70 -10.49
CA ALA A 80 4.23 8.46 -9.24
C ALA A 80 5.63 8.43 -8.59
N ASN A 81 6.29 7.27 -8.59
CA ASN A 81 7.64 7.11 -8.04
C ASN A 81 8.71 7.86 -8.83
N ARG A 82 8.67 7.82 -10.17
CA ARG A 82 9.72 8.39 -11.03
C ARG A 82 9.54 9.88 -11.31
N VAL A 83 8.29 10.32 -11.45
CA VAL A 83 7.96 11.68 -11.93
C VAL A 83 7.46 12.55 -10.79
N LEU A 84 6.41 12.12 -10.09
CA LEU A 84 5.76 12.94 -9.06
C LEU A 84 6.59 13.03 -7.78
N LYS A 85 7.22 11.91 -7.38
CA LYS A 85 8.09 11.79 -6.19
C LYS A 85 7.45 12.38 -4.95
N PHE A 86 6.22 11.95 -4.62
CA PHE A 86 5.41 12.56 -3.57
C PHE A 86 6.10 12.59 -2.20
N GLU A 87 6.98 11.64 -1.91
CA GLU A 87 7.79 11.63 -0.69
C GLU A 87 8.75 12.84 -0.62
N ARG A 88 9.08 13.47 -1.75
CA ARG A 88 9.91 14.69 -1.81
C ARG A 88 9.09 15.95 -2.08
N THR A 89 8.01 15.83 -2.84
CA THR A 89 7.23 16.99 -3.34
C THR A 89 5.98 17.26 -2.52
N ASN A 90 5.53 16.33 -1.69
CA ASN A 90 4.30 16.44 -0.93
C ASN A 90 4.48 15.98 0.53
N PRO A 91 4.68 16.91 1.48
CA PRO A 91 4.86 16.57 2.89
C PRO A 91 3.62 15.92 3.52
N GLN A 92 2.44 16.02 2.87
CA GLN A 92 1.23 15.34 3.35
C GLN A 92 1.39 13.83 3.38
N VAL A 93 2.31 13.22 2.62
CA VAL A 93 2.57 11.77 2.69
C VAL A 93 2.88 11.34 4.12
N TYR A 94 3.70 12.11 4.84
CA TYR A 94 4.12 11.80 6.21
C TYR A 94 3.01 12.07 7.23
N ILE A 95 2.34 13.22 7.10
CA ILE A 95 1.26 13.61 8.00
C ILE A 95 0.10 12.61 7.89
N ARG A 96 -0.27 12.26 6.65
CA ARG A 96 -1.37 11.34 6.38
C ARG A 96 -1.08 9.92 6.83
N GLU A 97 0.15 9.44 6.72
CA GLU A 97 0.52 8.13 7.27
C GLU A 97 0.11 8.06 8.76
N CYS A 98 0.40 9.12 9.52
CA CYS A 98 0.13 9.18 10.95
C CYS A 98 -1.34 9.38 11.30
N THR A 99 -2.03 10.30 10.64
CA THR A 99 -3.46 10.52 10.89
C THR A 99 -4.29 9.31 10.45
N ASP A 100 -4.04 8.80 9.24
CA ASP A 100 -4.80 7.70 8.64
C ASP A 100 -4.52 6.39 9.39
N ALA A 101 -3.32 6.23 9.98
CA ALA A 101 -2.98 5.12 10.86
C ALA A 101 -3.90 5.01 12.08
N ILE A 102 -4.32 6.13 12.66
CA ILE A 102 -5.20 6.15 13.83
C ILE A 102 -6.65 5.98 13.37
N PHE A 103 -7.07 6.73 12.35
CA PHE A 103 -8.45 6.69 11.85
C PHE A 103 -8.83 5.32 11.28
N SER A 104 -7.93 4.63 10.59
CA SER A 104 -8.20 3.27 10.08
C SER A 104 -8.53 2.28 11.21
N LEU A 105 -7.93 2.43 12.40
CA LEU A 105 -8.26 1.58 13.56
C LEU A 105 -9.61 1.94 14.20
N LEU A 106 -9.99 3.22 14.17
CA LEU A 106 -11.30 3.66 14.65
C LEU A 106 -12.41 3.11 13.76
N LYS A 107 -12.23 3.12 12.43
CA LYS A 107 -13.17 2.57 11.45
C LYS A 107 -13.51 1.10 11.71
N ARG A 108 -12.54 0.31 12.19
CA ARG A 108 -12.74 -1.10 12.53
C ARG A 108 -13.75 -1.34 13.65
N ASN A 109 -13.83 -0.42 14.62
CA ASN A 109 -14.47 -0.68 15.92
C ASN A 109 -15.93 -0.26 16.01
N THR A 110 -16.55 0.19 14.92
CA THR A 110 -17.98 0.45 14.89
C THR A 110 -18.84 -0.83 14.97
N ILE A 111 -18.22 -2.03 14.98
CA ILE A 111 -18.94 -3.32 14.84
C ILE A 111 -18.80 -4.27 16.07
N ARG A 112 -17.92 -4.02 17.08
CA ARG A 112 -17.83 -4.95 18.24
C ARG A 112 -17.51 -4.30 19.61
N PRO A 113 -18.43 -4.34 20.60
CA PRO A 113 -18.15 -3.90 21.97
C PRO A 113 -17.11 -4.82 22.63
N GLY A 114 -16.06 -4.25 23.26
CA GLY A 114 -15.08 -5.00 24.07
C GLY A 114 -13.60 -4.83 23.69
N ASN A 115 -13.27 -4.34 22.48
CA ASN A 115 -11.87 -4.23 22.02
C ASN A 115 -11.15 -2.92 22.43
N GLY A 116 -11.75 -2.06 23.27
CA GLY A 116 -11.23 -0.71 23.55
C GLY A 116 -9.82 -0.67 24.17
N ARG A 117 -9.44 -1.70 24.94
CA ARG A 117 -8.09 -1.80 25.52
C ARG A 117 -7.03 -2.20 24.48
N TRP A 118 -7.40 -3.04 23.50
CA TRP A 118 -6.55 -3.41 22.37
C TRP A 118 -6.33 -2.23 21.42
N LEU A 119 -7.42 -1.50 21.12
CA LEU A 119 -7.38 -0.31 20.26
C LEU A 119 -6.45 0.74 20.85
N ARG A 120 -6.62 1.05 22.14
CA ARG A 120 -5.75 2.00 22.84
C ARG A 120 -4.27 1.63 22.73
N ARG A 121 -3.91 0.35 22.87
CA ARG A 121 -2.51 -0.07 22.74
C ARG A 121 -1.98 0.12 21.32
N ARG A 122 -2.72 -0.31 20.29
CA ARG A 122 -2.27 -0.16 18.89
C ARG A 122 -2.22 1.30 18.44
N ALA A 123 -3.23 2.10 18.79
CA ALA A 123 -3.24 3.54 18.53
C ALA A 123 -2.06 4.24 19.24
N SER A 124 -1.84 3.97 20.53
CA SER A 124 -0.69 4.53 21.26
C SER A 124 0.66 4.12 20.67
N ASN A 125 0.80 2.88 20.18
CA ASN A 125 2.02 2.44 19.52
C ASN A 125 2.26 3.16 18.19
N LYS A 126 1.21 3.41 17.40
CA LYS A 126 1.30 4.19 16.15
C LYS A 126 1.63 5.66 16.42
N CYS A 127 0.98 6.28 17.41
CA CYS A 127 1.30 7.67 17.79
C CYS A 127 2.77 7.85 18.20
N ARG A 128 3.37 6.88 18.90
CA ARG A 128 4.79 6.95 19.31
C ARG A 128 5.77 6.84 18.15
N ARG A 129 5.34 6.38 16.98
CA ARG A 129 6.21 6.14 15.80
C ARG A 129 6.13 7.25 14.74
N CYS A 130 5.43 8.35 15.01
CA CYS A 130 5.03 9.36 14.03
C CYS A 130 5.90 10.65 13.99
#